data_AF-A0A2E6LE98-F1
#
_entry.id   AF-A0A2E6LE98-F1
#
_cell.length_a   1.000
_cell.length_b   1.000
_cell.length_c   1.000
_cell.angle_alpha   90.00
_cell.angle_beta   90.00
_cell.angle_gamma   90.00
#
_symmetry.space_group_name_H-M   'P 1'
#
loop_
_entity.id
_entity.type
_entity.pdbx_description
1 polymer ?
#
loop_
_entity_poly.entity_id
_entity_poly.type
_entity_poly.pdbx_seq_one_letter_code
_entity_poly.pdbx_strand_id
1 'polypeptide(L)'
;MDVKLVEEISNSTGVPQELVSRSAQARAQANGVDVDVILSSWSTGEAPAVSASPPESSSTETAVVETPVETVVKETPIEAEVEEAPVETVVEEAPVETMVDFIPEDIAPPAQLVTKIFRSLQYGSIFGIVVGFIQAFMVSSYLYDGLILEAETLNLISNYTPTSYIFNIAITTTFFAIINSLNLRKILEKNYEGFGILTNDRESVFLGIGLGLIFGSSIGFVITSNIGQVIEPILEEDLTTYLIPVIGSFWRIVIFSTFSQALISVIGILLGIPKGLDIYELKEANIIRNRVTGSIMIPLGAIVFGGAISVLISQVFINFHDYAPLFALIISAAILLFASVMSSAPKIKITRNEVLIAAAGVVTLTVIIASVAASQN
;
A
#
# COMPACT_ATOMS: atom_id res chain seq x y z
N MET A 1 -1.09 -11.30 -44.34
CA MET A 1 -0.23 -11.68 -43.21
C MET A 1 0.23 -13.12 -43.36
N ASP A 2 1.40 -13.35 -43.94
CA ASP A 2 2.04 -14.66 -44.08
C ASP A 2 2.75 -15.07 -42.78
N VAL A 3 2.26 -16.15 -42.18
CA VAL A 3 2.81 -16.73 -40.95
C VAL A 3 4.24 -17.24 -41.16
N LYS A 4 4.61 -17.68 -42.37
CA LYS A 4 5.95 -18.20 -42.66
C LYS A 4 7.02 -17.11 -42.60
N LEU A 5 6.72 -15.92 -43.13
CA LEU A 5 7.63 -14.78 -43.01
C LEU A 5 7.78 -14.33 -41.55
N VAL A 6 6.70 -14.36 -40.76
CA VAL A 6 6.77 -14.08 -39.30
C VAL A 6 7.68 -15.08 -38.58
N GLU A 7 7.59 -16.37 -38.92
CA GLU A 7 8.45 -17.43 -38.36
C GLU A 7 9.92 -17.30 -38.80
N GLU A 8 10.18 -17.04 -40.09
CA GLU A 8 11.53 -16.85 -40.64
C GLU A 8 12.24 -15.62 -40.03
N ILE A 9 11.52 -14.50 -39.90
CA ILE A 9 12.02 -13.27 -39.25
C ILE A 9 12.22 -13.50 -37.75
N SER A 10 11.32 -14.23 -37.09
CA SER A 10 11.46 -14.58 -35.66
C SER A 10 12.71 -15.43 -35.40
N ASN A 11 12.93 -16.46 -36.22
CA ASN A 11 14.07 -17.36 -36.10
C ASN A 11 15.42 -16.69 -36.45
N SER A 12 15.44 -15.79 -37.44
CA SER A 12 16.66 -15.07 -37.85
C SER A 12 17.05 -13.90 -36.93
N THR A 13 16.07 -13.23 -36.30
CA THR A 13 16.31 -12.09 -35.39
C THR A 13 16.35 -12.46 -33.90
N GLY A 14 15.86 -13.65 -33.53
CA GLY A 14 15.69 -14.08 -32.14
C GLY A 14 14.52 -13.38 -31.41
N VAL A 15 13.70 -12.61 -32.12
CA VAL A 15 12.53 -11.89 -31.56
C VAL A 15 11.30 -12.81 -31.60
N PRO A 16 10.54 -13.00 -30.51
CA PRO A 16 9.35 -13.83 -30.49
C PRO A 16 8.31 -13.46 -31.56
N GLN A 17 7.69 -14.47 -32.19
CA GLN A 17 6.72 -14.31 -33.29
C GLN A 17 5.60 -13.29 -33.00
N GLU A 18 5.07 -13.25 -31.77
CA GLU A 18 4.06 -12.26 -31.35
C GLU A 18 4.55 -10.80 -31.39
N LEU A 19 5.84 -10.55 -31.17
CA LEU A 19 6.40 -9.19 -31.26
C LEU A 19 6.72 -8.82 -32.71
N VAL A 20 7.15 -9.78 -33.52
CA VAL A 20 7.29 -9.61 -34.99
C VAL A 20 5.93 -9.28 -35.61
N SER A 21 4.87 -10.04 -35.27
CA SER A 21 3.53 -9.82 -35.84
C SER A 21 2.92 -8.48 -35.43
N ARG A 22 2.90 -8.16 -34.12
CA ARG A 22 2.38 -6.88 -33.62
C ARG A 22 3.15 -5.67 -34.18
N SER A 23 4.47 -5.76 -34.31
CA SER A 23 5.27 -4.65 -34.85
C SER A 23 5.13 -4.49 -36.37
N ALA A 24 4.96 -5.59 -37.12
CA ALA A 24 4.67 -5.52 -38.54
C ALA A 24 3.29 -4.88 -38.79
N GLN A 25 2.27 -5.30 -38.04
CA GLN A 25 0.91 -4.75 -38.10
C GLN A 25 0.87 -3.25 -37.74
N ALA A 26 1.60 -2.83 -36.70
CA ALA A 26 1.69 -1.42 -36.32
C ALA A 26 2.36 -0.54 -37.40
N ARG A 27 3.43 -1.04 -38.06
CA ARG A 27 4.06 -0.31 -39.18
C ARG A 27 3.25 -0.34 -40.47
N ALA A 28 2.49 -1.41 -40.72
CA ALA A 28 1.55 -1.49 -41.83
C ALA A 28 0.48 -0.39 -41.71
N GLN A 29 -0.17 -0.30 -40.54
CA GLN A 29 -1.13 0.76 -40.21
C GLN A 29 -0.52 2.16 -40.29
N ALA A 30 0.69 2.37 -39.75
CA ALA A 30 1.33 3.68 -39.75
C ALA A 30 1.76 4.19 -41.15
N ASN A 31 2.01 3.28 -42.11
CA ASN A 31 2.44 3.63 -43.47
C ASN A 31 1.33 3.44 -44.53
N GLY A 32 0.15 2.94 -44.16
CA GLY A 32 -0.96 2.67 -45.09
C GLY A 32 -0.70 1.53 -46.08
N VAL A 33 0.19 0.60 -45.76
CA VAL A 33 0.58 -0.55 -46.61
C VAL A 33 0.16 -1.87 -45.97
N ASP A 34 0.11 -2.97 -46.74
CA ASP A 34 -0.18 -4.29 -46.18
C ASP A 34 0.96 -4.83 -45.29
N VAL A 35 0.58 -5.69 -44.33
CA VAL A 35 1.50 -6.33 -43.38
C VAL A 35 2.58 -7.16 -44.09
N ASP A 36 2.26 -7.80 -45.22
CA ASP A 36 3.20 -8.65 -45.96
C ASP A 36 4.24 -7.83 -46.74
N VAL A 37 3.94 -6.58 -47.07
CA VAL A 37 4.92 -5.62 -47.61
C VAL A 37 5.92 -5.22 -46.52
N ILE A 38 5.47 -5.07 -45.28
CA ILE A 38 6.38 -4.83 -44.14
C ILE A 38 7.23 -6.06 -43.83
N LEU A 39 6.64 -7.26 -43.79
CA LEU A 39 7.40 -8.50 -43.51
C LEU A 39 8.44 -8.77 -44.61
N SER A 40 8.07 -8.68 -45.89
CA SER A 40 9.03 -8.86 -47.00
C SER A 40 10.12 -7.79 -47.04
N SER A 41 9.85 -6.55 -46.59
CA SER A 41 10.91 -5.53 -46.41
C SER A 41 11.96 -5.93 -45.36
N TRP A 42 11.59 -6.75 -44.37
CA TRP A 42 12.49 -7.18 -43.30
C TRP A 42 13.27 -8.45 -43.65
N SER A 43 12.71 -9.35 -44.46
CA SER A 43 13.48 -10.50 -44.99
C SER A 43 14.42 -10.10 -46.13
N THR A 44 14.09 -9.05 -46.90
CA THR A 44 14.88 -8.61 -48.06
C THR A 44 15.86 -7.46 -47.75
N GLY A 45 15.58 -6.66 -46.70
CA GLY A 45 16.42 -5.52 -46.29
C GLY A 45 16.17 -4.21 -47.04
N GLU A 46 15.34 -4.22 -48.08
CA GLU A 46 14.93 -3.05 -48.86
C GLU A 46 13.85 -2.26 -48.09
N ALA A 47 14.00 -0.94 -47.94
CA ALA A 47 13.05 -0.14 -47.16
C ALA A 47 11.70 0.06 -47.91
N PRO A 48 10.53 -0.01 -47.24
CA PRO A 48 9.24 0.29 -47.88
C PRO A 48 9.21 1.70 -48.48
N ALA A 49 8.82 1.82 -49.75
CA ALA A 49 8.70 3.10 -50.42
C ALA A 49 7.51 3.90 -49.86
N VAL A 50 7.79 4.88 -49.01
CA VAL A 50 6.77 5.72 -48.36
C VAL A 50 6.19 6.72 -49.37
N SER A 51 4.91 6.59 -49.71
CA SER A 51 4.17 7.62 -50.44
C SER A 51 3.43 8.54 -49.45
N ALA A 52 3.40 9.84 -49.72
CA ALA A 52 2.88 10.84 -48.79
C ALA A 52 1.57 11.49 -49.28
N SER A 53 0.74 11.89 -48.31
CA SER A 53 -0.53 12.62 -48.41
C SER A 53 -1.82 11.77 -48.61
N PRO A 54 -2.93 12.13 -47.91
CA PRO A 54 -4.24 11.46 -48.00
C PRO A 54 -5.28 12.36 -48.74
N PRO A 55 -6.59 12.08 -48.70
CA PRO A 55 -7.25 11.06 -49.51
C PRO A 55 -8.36 11.64 -50.41
N GLU A 56 -8.63 11.04 -51.57
CA GLU A 56 -9.82 11.37 -52.38
C GLU A 56 -10.59 10.13 -52.85
N SER A 57 -11.85 10.36 -53.22
CA SER A 57 -12.88 9.35 -53.45
C SER A 57 -12.84 8.73 -54.84
N SER A 58 -13.12 7.42 -54.93
CA SER A 58 -13.86 6.85 -56.06
C SER A 58 -14.76 5.70 -55.62
N SER A 59 -15.94 5.62 -56.22
CA SER A 59 -16.94 4.55 -56.08
C SER A 59 -16.74 3.43 -57.11
N THR A 60 -17.77 2.59 -57.29
CA THR A 60 -18.00 1.55 -58.33
C THR A 60 -17.11 0.28 -58.29
N GLU A 61 -17.57 -0.93 -58.60
CA GLU A 61 -18.92 -1.57 -58.64
C GLU A 61 -18.79 -3.09 -58.94
N THR A 62 -19.76 -3.94 -58.54
CA THR A 62 -19.92 -5.40 -58.86
C THR A 62 -18.82 -6.36 -58.38
N ALA A 63 -19.07 -7.67 -58.11
CA ALA A 63 -20.17 -8.56 -58.52
C ALA A 63 -20.58 -9.60 -57.43
N VAL A 64 -21.67 -10.34 -57.71
CA VAL A 64 -22.14 -11.57 -56.99
C VAL A 64 -21.58 -12.85 -57.67
N VAL A 65 -21.69 -14.09 -57.16
CA VAL A 65 -22.57 -14.75 -56.15
C VAL A 65 -21.69 -15.69 -55.24
N GLU A 66 -22.09 -16.70 -54.43
CA GLU A 66 -23.32 -17.50 -54.21
C GLU A 66 -23.38 -18.11 -52.77
N THR A 67 -24.39 -18.94 -52.47
CA THR A 67 -24.65 -19.74 -51.24
C THR A 67 -25.38 -21.06 -51.64
N PRO A 68 -25.98 -21.94 -50.79
CA PRO A 68 -25.84 -22.25 -49.34
C PRO A 68 -24.75 -23.31 -49.01
N VAL A 69 -24.82 -24.41 -48.23
CA VAL A 69 -25.88 -25.26 -47.58
C VAL A 69 -25.37 -25.93 -46.29
N GLU A 70 -26.28 -26.37 -45.41
CA GLU A 70 -26.08 -27.12 -44.15
C GLU A 70 -25.63 -28.59 -44.33
N THR A 71 -25.16 -29.22 -43.23
CA THR A 71 -25.56 -30.59 -42.84
C THR A 71 -25.68 -30.72 -41.31
N VAL A 72 -26.66 -31.50 -40.84
CA VAL A 72 -26.95 -31.75 -39.41
C VAL A 72 -27.15 -33.25 -39.20
N VAL A 73 -26.58 -33.82 -38.13
CA VAL A 73 -26.91 -35.18 -37.62
C VAL A 73 -26.91 -35.17 -36.08
N LYS A 74 -27.80 -35.96 -35.47
CA LYS A 74 -28.08 -36.03 -34.02
C LYS A 74 -28.70 -37.40 -33.70
N GLU A 75 -28.21 -38.13 -32.68
CA GLU A 75 -28.97 -39.20 -32.00
C GLU A 75 -28.31 -39.67 -30.67
N THR A 76 -29.03 -40.46 -29.85
CA THR A 76 -28.64 -40.95 -28.49
C THR A 76 -29.03 -42.46 -28.35
N PRO A 77 -29.80 -43.07 -27.39
CA PRO A 77 -30.29 -42.72 -26.02
C PRO A 77 -30.15 -43.83 -24.91
N ILE A 78 -30.27 -43.45 -23.60
CA ILE A 78 -30.81 -44.28 -22.46
C ILE A 78 -29.89 -45.50 -22.01
N GLU A 79 -29.87 -46.12 -20.81
CA GLU A 79 -30.84 -46.46 -19.72
C GLU A 79 -30.21 -46.67 -18.30
N ALA A 80 -31.06 -46.64 -17.23
CA ALA A 80 -30.98 -47.30 -15.89
C ALA A 80 -29.87 -46.96 -14.83
N GLU A 81 -30.01 -47.21 -13.51
CA GLU A 81 -31.12 -47.11 -12.51
C GLU A 81 -30.57 -47.31 -11.04
N VAL A 82 -31.35 -46.94 -9.99
CA VAL A 82 -31.31 -47.36 -8.55
C VAL A 82 -30.27 -46.77 -7.53
N GLU A 83 -30.77 -45.84 -6.69
CA GLU A 83 -30.76 -45.67 -5.20
C GLU A 83 -29.53 -45.77 -4.23
N GLU A 84 -29.74 -45.09 -3.08
CA GLU A 84 -29.09 -45.08 -1.74
C GLU A 84 -27.70 -44.39 -1.50
N ALA A 85 -27.45 -44.03 -0.24
CA ALA A 85 -26.47 -43.04 0.27
C ALA A 85 -26.07 -43.37 1.75
N PRO A 86 -25.35 -42.55 2.56
CA PRO A 86 -24.66 -41.26 2.32
C PRO A 86 -23.23 -41.12 2.95
N VAL A 87 -22.56 -39.96 2.73
CA VAL A 87 -21.28 -39.46 3.34
C VAL A 87 -20.02 -40.33 3.07
N GLU A 88 -18.76 -39.85 2.95
CA GLU A 88 -18.12 -38.55 3.27
C GLU A 88 -16.87 -38.29 2.38
N THR A 89 -16.31 -37.07 2.42
CA THR A 89 -14.97 -36.61 1.98
C THR A 89 -14.65 -36.23 0.51
N VAL A 90 -14.36 -34.92 0.33
CA VAL A 90 -13.13 -34.34 -0.28
C VAL A 90 -12.97 -34.18 -1.82
N VAL A 91 -13.15 -32.92 -2.25
CA VAL A 91 -12.35 -32.11 -3.23
C VAL A 91 -12.66 -32.12 -4.75
N GLU A 92 -12.64 -30.89 -5.31
CA GLU A 92 -12.64 -30.46 -6.73
C GLU A 92 -13.89 -30.81 -7.59
N GLU A 93 -14.29 -30.02 -8.59
CA GLU A 93 -13.73 -28.80 -9.21
C GLU A 93 -14.67 -27.56 -9.10
N ALA A 94 -14.24 -26.40 -9.62
CA ALA A 94 -15.01 -25.15 -9.59
C ALA A 94 -15.92 -24.97 -10.83
N PRO A 95 -17.21 -24.65 -10.67
CA PRO A 95 -18.09 -24.35 -11.80
C PRO A 95 -17.91 -22.89 -12.28
N VAL A 96 -17.32 -22.78 -13.47
CA VAL A 96 -17.66 -21.84 -14.57
C VAL A 96 -18.13 -20.44 -14.16
N GLU A 97 -17.21 -19.48 -14.30
CA GLU A 97 -17.38 -18.19 -14.99
C GLU A 97 -18.81 -17.79 -15.43
N THR A 98 -19.69 -17.46 -14.48
CA THR A 98 -20.92 -16.73 -14.80
C THR A 98 -20.57 -15.31 -15.19
N MET A 99 -20.39 -15.06 -16.49
CA MET A 99 -20.40 -13.71 -17.06
C MET A 99 -21.78 -13.09 -16.88
N VAL A 100 -22.03 -12.54 -15.70
CA VAL A 100 -23.11 -11.57 -15.50
C VAL A 100 -22.70 -10.32 -16.26
N ASP A 101 -23.57 -9.87 -17.17
CA ASP A 101 -23.42 -8.60 -17.89
C ASP A 101 -23.25 -7.46 -16.88
N PHE A 102 -22.00 -7.05 -16.65
CA PHE A 102 -21.69 -5.93 -15.78
C PHE A 102 -21.89 -4.66 -16.59
N ILE A 103 -23.17 -4.30 -16.80
CA ILE A 103 -23.57 -2.98 -17.28
C ILE A 103 -22.78 -1.98 -16.45
N PRO A 104 -21.91 -1.15 -17.04
CA PRO A 104 -21.26 -0.10 -16.29
C PRO A 104 -22.35 0.85 -15.81
N GLU A 105 -22.57 0.88 -14.50
CA GLU A 105 -23.11 2.05 -13.82
C GLU A 105 -22.33 3.27 -14.35
N ASP A 106 -23.01 4.34 -14.77
CA ASP A 106 -22.43 5.46 -15.51
C ASP A 106 -21.54 6.32 -14.60
N ILE A 107 -20.38 5.76 -14.26
CA ILE A 107 -19.40 6.30 -13.33
C ILE A 107 -18.58 7.37 -14.02
N ALA A 108 -18.93 8.63 -13.75
CA ALA A 108 -18.27 9.80 -14.31
C ALA A 108 -16.72 9.67 -14.30
N PRO A 109 -16.05 10.03 -15.41
CA PRO A 109 -14.63 9.77 -15.60
C PRO A 109 -13.77 10.41 -14.51
N PRO A 110 -12.59 9.84 -14.21
CA PRO A 110 -11.80 10.21 -13.05
C PRO A 110 -11.34 11.67 -13.10
N ALA A 111 -11.78 12.47 -12.13
CA ALA A 111 -11.35 13.86 -12.02
C ALA A 111 -9.82 13.97 -11.92
N GLN A 112 -9.26 15.04 -12.50
CA GLN A 112 -7.81 15.25 -12.64
C GLN A 112 -7.06 15.13 -11.31
N LEU A 113 -5.89 14.48 -11.35
CA LEU A 113 -5.08 14.20 -10.16
C LEU A 113 -4.74 15.46 -9.35
N VAL A 114 -4.42 16.56 -10.02
CA VAL A 114 -4.12 17.86 -9.39
C VAL A 114 -5.32 18.37 -8.57
N THR A 115 -6.52 18.31 -9.14
CA THR A 115 -7.77 18.67 -8.45
C THR A 115 -8.05 17.74 -7.26
N LYS A 116 -7.76 16.45 -7.41
CA LYS A 116 -7.87 15.47 -6.31
C LYS A 116 -6.93 15.77 -5.16
N ILE A 117 -5.66 16.12 -5.45
CA ILE A 117 -4.66 16.54 -4.46
C ILE A 117 -5.09 17.84 -3.75
N PHE A 118 -5.52 18.87 -4.48
CA PHE A 118 -5.95 20.12 -3.86
C PHE A 118 -7.16 19.95 -2.93
N ARG A 119 -8.16 19.14 -3.33
CA ARG A 119 -9.34 18.87 -2.48
C ARG A 119 -9.02 17.99 -1.28
N SER A 120 -8.13 17.01 -1.39
CA SER A 120 -7.71 16.21 -0.23
C SER A 120 -6.82 16.99 0.72
N LEU A 121 -5.93 17.86 0.22
CA LEU A 121 -5.16 18.80 1.02
C LEU A 121 -6.08 19.78 1.77
N GLN A 122 -7.10 20.34 1.09
CA GLN A 122 -8.09 21.22 1.71
C GLN A 122 -8.87 20.49 2.83
N TYR A 123 -9.39 19.29 2.53
CA TYR A 123 -10.10 18.45 3.51
C TYR A 123 -9.22 18.12 4.73
N GLY A 124 -8.01 17.59 4.49
CA GLY A 124 -7.09 17.17 5.53
C GLY A 124 -6.57 18.33 6.39
N SER A 125 -6.45 19.53 5.82
CA SER A 125 -6.14 20.75 6.57
C SER A 125 -7.29 21.16 7.49
N ILE A 126 -8.53 21.19 7.00
CA ILE A 126 -9.71 21.53 7.81
C ILE A 126 -9.93 20.49 8.92
N PHE A 127 -9.85 19.21 8.58
CA PHE A 127 -9.91 18.10 9.53
C PHE A 127 -8.78 18.21 10.57
N GLY A 128 -7.55 18.47 10.11
CA GLY A 128 -6.35 18.58 10.93
C GLY A 128 -6.34 19.78 11.89
N ILE A 129 -7.01 20.88 11.56
CA ILE A 129 -7.24 22.00 12.50
C ILE A 129 -8.17 21.55 13.63
N VAL A 130 -9.35 21.02 13.29
CA VAL A 130 -10.36 20.58 14.28
C VAL A 130 -9.78 19.49 15.19
N VAL A 131 -9.14 18.49 14.60
CA VAL A 131 -8.40 17.45 15.31
C VAL A 131 -7.25 18.03 16.12
N GLY A 132 -6.48 18.96 15.57
CA GLY A 132 -5.33 19.56 16.24
C GLY A 132 -5.71 20.23 17.54
N PHE A 133 -6.85 20.94 17.59
CA PHE A 133 -7.39 21.47 18.85
C PHE A 133 -7.78 20.37 19.84
N ILE A 134 -8.57 19.37 19.41
CA ILE A 134 -9.01 18.26 20.29
C ILE A 134 -7.79 17.48 20.83
N GLN A 135 -6.80 17.23 19.99
CA GLN A 135 -5.56 16.57 20.33
C GLN A 135 -4.70 17.41 21.27
N ALA A 136 -4.58 18.72 21.04
CA ALA A 136 -3.85 19.62 21.91
C ALA A 136 -4.47 19.69 23.30
N PHE A 137 -5.80 19.68 23.42
CA PHE A 137 -6.48 19.55 24.73
C PHE A 137 -6.21 18.20 25.40
N MET A 138 -6.35 17.07 24.68
CA MET A 138 -6.07 15.75 25.26
C MET A 138 -4.61 15.60 25.72
N VAL A 139 -3.63 16.04 24.92
CA VAL A 139 -2.20 15.96 25.28
C VAL A 139 -1.85 16.94 26.40
N SER A 140 -2.39 18.16 26.38
CA SER A 140 -2.18 19.12 27.49
C SER A 140 -2.81 18.65 28.80
N SER A 141 -3.80 17.75 28.76
CA SER A 141 -4.35 17.15 29.98
C SER A 141 -3.33 16.34 30.78
N TYR A 142 -2.27 15.82 30.14
CA TYR A 142 -1.16 15.14 30.81
C TYR A 142 -0.06 16.10 31.30
N LEU A 143 -0.26 17.41 31.15
CA LEU A 143 0.62 18.47 31.65
C LEU A 143 0.02 19.23 32.85
N TYR A 144 -1.13 18.80 33.39
CA TYR A 144 -1.75 19.45 34.55
C TYR A 144 -1.04 19.13 35.87
N ASP A 145 -0.60 17.88 36.06
CA ASP A 145 0.01 17.42 37.33
C ASP A 145 1.40 18.03 37.57
N GLY A 146 2.09 18.46 36.50
CA GLY A 146 3.43 19.02 36.53
C GLY A 146 3.51 20.55 36.47
N LEU A 147 2.38 21.27 36.59
CA LEU A 147 2.31 22.72 36.34
C LEU A 147 3.16 23.56 37.31
N ILE A 148 3.95 24.46 36.72
CA ILE A 148 4.72 25.50 37.40
C ILE A 148 4.47 26.83 36.66
N LEU A 149 4.38 27.93 37.40
CA LEU A 149 4.35 29.28 36.83
C LEU A 149 5.77 29.86 36.84
N GLU A 150 6.31 30.18 35.68
CA GLU A 150 7.64 30.78 35.53
C GLU A 150 7.63 32.22 36.08
N ALA A 151 8.41 32.47 37.15
CA ALA A 151 8.27 33.70 37.95
C ALA A 151 8.65 34.99 37.20
N GLU A 152 9.54 34.92 36.22
CA GLU A 152 10.03 36.10 35.48
C GLU A 152 9.13 36.47 34.28
N THR A 153 8.51 35.47 33.65
CA THR A 153 7.77 35.62 32.38
C THR A 153 6.26 35.49 32.54
N LEU A 154 5.81 34.89 33.65
CA LEU A 154 4.45 34.40 33.88
C LEU A 154 3.99 33.33 32.86
N ASN A 155 4.94 32.66 32.19
CA ASN A 155 4.62 31.51 31.34
C ASN A 155 4.16 30.31 32.18
N LEU A 156 3.16 29.60 31.65
CA LEU A 156 2.75 28.31 32.20
C LEU A 156 3.63 27.19 31.60
N ILE A 157 4.50 26.61 32.43
CA ILE A 157 5.38 25.49 32.10
C ILE A 157 4.93 24.23 32.85
N SER A 158 5.31 23.05 32.36
CA SER A 158 5.05 21.77 33.04
C SER A 158 6.30 20.91 33.08
N ASN A 159 6.52 20.24 34.22
CA ASN A 159 7.32 19.02 34.25
C ASN A 159 6.63 17.92 33.42
N TYR A 160 7.36 17.10 32.67
CA TYR A 160 6.80 16.05 31.83
C TYR A 160 7.79 14.90 31.60
N THR A 161 7.31 13.68 31.36
CA THR A 161 8.17 12.57 30.90
C THR A 161 8.25 12.58 29.36
N PRO A 162 9.43 12.75 28.73
CA PRO A 162 9.53 12.84 27.27
C PRO A 162 8.95 11.64 26.54
N THR A 163 9.24 10.42 26.99
CA THR A 163 8.73 9.17 26.39
C THR A 163 7.20 9.12 26.39
N SER A 164 6.57 9.38 27.54
CA SER A 164 5.11 9.36 27.69
C SER A 164 4.43 10.44 26.86
N TYR A 165 5.03 11.63 26.79
CA TYR A 165 4.50 12.74 26.02
C TYR A 165 4.57 12.50 24.50
N ILE A 166 5.70 12.02 23.99
CA ILE A 166 5.85 11.62 22.58
C ILE A 166 4.89 10.47 22.24
N PHE A 167 4.74 9.49 23.13
CA PHE A 167 3.82 8.35 22.98
C PHE A 167 2.35 8.78 22.94
N ASN A 168 1.93 9.71 23.81
CA ASN A 168 0.57 10.27 23.80
C ASN A 168 0.28 11.03 22.50
N ILE A 169 1.24 11.80 21.97
CA ILE A 169 1.10 12.44 20.64
C ILE A 169 1.05 11.39 19.53
N ALA A 170 1.87 10.33 19.60
CA ALA A 170 1.88 9.25 18.62
C ALA A 170 0.53 8.52 18.55
N ILE A 171 -0.03 8.08 19.69
CA ILE A 171 -1.33 7.40 19.76
C ILE A 171 -2.46 8.32 19.28
N THR A 172 -2.52 9.57 19.76
CA THR A 172 -3.61 10.48 19.39
C THR A 172 -3.56 10.85 17.91
N THR A 173 -2.38 11.14 17.35
CA THR A 173 -2.20 11.36 15.90
C THR A 173 -2.66 10.14 15.11
N THR A 174 -2.35 8.94 15.59
CA THR A 174 -2.71 7.67 14.95
C THR A 174 -4.22 7.43 14.93
N PHE A 175 -4.90 7.64 16.06
CA PHE A 175 -6.36 7.54 16.16
C PHE A 175 -7.05 8.46 15.14
N PHE A 176 -6.62 9.73 15.05
CA PHE A 176 -7.20 10.67 14.10
C PHE A 176 -6.78 10.41 12.65
N ALA A 177 -5.59 9.87 12.40
CA ALA A 177 -5.13 9.46 11.06
C ALA A 177 -5.98 8.31 10.48
N ILE A 178 -6.44 7.38 11.31
CA ILE A 178 -7.39 6.32 10.93
C ILE A 178 -8.76 6.91 10.58
N ILE A 179 -9.26 7.85 11.38
CA ILE A 179 -10.53 8.54 11.11
C ILE A 179 -10.45 9.35 9.80
N ASN A 180 -9.34 10.05 9.56
CA ASN A 180 -9.05 10.76 8.32
C ASN A 180 -9.09 9.81 7.12
N SER A 181 -8.27 8.76 7.12
CA SER A 181 -8.12 7.86 5.96
C SER A 181 -9.40 7.09 5.61
N LEU A 182 -10.24 6.77 6.60
CA LEU A 182 -11.55 6.15 6.41
C LEU A 182 -12.59 7.13 5.83
N ASN A 183 -12.64 8.35 6.34
CA ASN A 183 -13.68 9.33 5.97
C ASN A 183 -13.34 10.11 4.69
N LEU A 184 -12.06 10.37 4.43
CA LEU A 184 -11.53 11.08 3.26
C LEU A 184 -12.27 10.71 1.96
N ARG A 185 -12.27 9.41 1.64
CA ARG A 185 -12.77 8.92 0.34
C ARG A 185 -14.30 9.00 0.28
N LYS A 186 -14.99 8.63 1.37
CA LYS A 186 -16.45 8.69 1.52
C LYS A 186 -16.97 10.13 1.45
N ILE A 187 -16.22 11.09 1.97
CA ILE A 187 -16.55 12.52 1.92
C ILE A 187 -16.25 13.10 0.53
N LEU A 188 -15.10 12.80 -0.08
CA LEU A 188 -14.77 13.35 -1.39
C LEU A 188 -15.67 12.78 -2.50
N GLU A 189 -15.92 11.47 -2.51
CA GLU A 189 -16.80 10.81 -3.48
C GLU A 189 -18.26 11.29 -3.39
N LYS A 190 -18.75 11.62 -2.18
CA LYS A 190 -20.10 12.17 -2.00
C LYS A 190 -20.25 13.62 -2.50
N ASN A 191 -19.18 14.41 -2.48
CA ASN A 191 -19.24 15.86 -2.74
C ASN A 191 -18.66 16.29 -4.10
N TYR A 192 -17.99 15.39 -4.82
CA TYR A 192 -17.33 15.71 -6.09
C TYR A 192 -17.41 14.52 -7.06
N GLU A 193 -17.81 14.78 -8.31
CA GLU A 193 -17.88 13.76 -9.37
C GLU A 193 -16.47 13.29 -9.79
N GLY A 194 -16.34 12.01 -10.16
CA GLY A 194 -15.06 11.42 -10.56
C GLY A 194 -14.03 11.27 -9.42
N PHE A 195 -14.40 11.51 -8.15
CA PHE A 195 -13.52 11.38 -6.97
C PHE A 195 -13.51 9.99 -6.30
N GLY A 196 -14.38 9.07 -6.72
CA GLY A 196 -14.42 7.72 -6.17
C GLY A 196 -13.09 6.97 -6.35
N ILE A 197 -12.74 6.14 -5.36
CA ILE A 197 -11.47 5.40 -5.31
C ILE A 197 -11.69 3.95 -4.86
N LEU A 198 -11.09 3.01 -5.60
CA LEU A 198 -11.00 1.59 -5.28
C LEU A 198 -9.91 1.36 -4.24
N THR A 199 -10.24 1.58 -2.96
CA THR A 199 -9.38 1.27 -1.81
C THR A 199 -10.28 0.88 -0.65
N ASN A 200 -9.95 -0.23 0.01
CA ASN A 200 -10.76 -0.88 1.06
C ASN A 200 -10.62 -0.13 2.40
N ASP A 201 -11.64 -0.19 3.27
CA ASP A 201 -11.56 0.35 4.63
C ASP A 201 -10.42 -0.26 5.45
N ARG A 202 -10.10 -1.55 5.23
CA ARG A 202 -8.91 -2.18 5.84
C ARG A 202 -7.60 -1.50 5.42
N GLU A 203 -7.48 -1.12 4.15
CA GLU A 203 -6.30 -0.41 3.64
C GLU A 203 -6.22 1.03 4.20
N SER A 204 -7.37 1.69 4.42
CA SER A 204 -7.45 2.96 5.16
C SER A 204 -6.84 2.83 6.56
N VAL A 205 -7.24 1.79 7.31
CA VAL A 205 -6.80 1.58 8.69
C VAL A 205 -5.29 1.34 8.73
N PHE A 206 -4.74 0.49 7.85
CA PHE A 206 -3.28 0.28 7.79
C PHE A 206 -2.51 1.55 7.40
N LEU A 207 -3.00 2.33 6.44
CA LEU A 207 -2.40 3.63 6.05
C LEU A 207 -2.45 4.64 7.21
N GLY A 208 -3.59 4.72 7.91
CA GLY A 208 -3.79 5.58 9.07
C GLY A 208 -2.89 5.19 10.26
N ILE A 209 -2.73 3.89 10.51
CA ILE A 209 -1.79 3.38 11.52
C ILE A 209 -0.34 3.74 11.16
N GLY A 210 0.12 3.38 9.96
CA GLY A 210 1.51 3.57 9.55
C GLY A 210 1.94 5.04 9.50
N LEU A 211 1.16 5.88 8.81
CA LEU A 211 1.45 7.32 8.73
C LEU A 211 1.21 8.03 10.06
N GLY A 212 0.17 7.63 10.80
CA GLY A 212 -0.18 8.23 12.09
C GLY A 212 0.90 8.04 13.15
N LEU A 213 1.50 6.85 13.22
CA LEU A 213 2.61 6.57 14.13
C LEU A 213 3.87 7.35 13.72
N ILE A 214 4.19 7.41 12.42
CA ILE A 214 5.37 8.11 11.91
C ILE A 214 5.26 9.62 12.12
N PHE A 215 4.15 10.24 11.69
CA PHE A 215 3.95 11.67 11.91
C PHE A 215 3.84 11.98 13.40
N GLY A 216 3.05 11.22 14.17
CA GLY A 216 2.85 11.49 15.59
C GLY A 216 4.13 11.39 16.43
N SER A 217 4.95 10.36 16.21
CA SER A 217 6.27 10.25 16.88
C SER A 217 7.24 11.34 16.45
N SER A 218 7.31 11.65 15.15
CA SER A 218 8.15 12.74 14.62
C SER A 218 7.74 14.10 15.17
N ILE A 219 6.43 14.37 15.27
CA ILE A 219 5.87 15.60 15.82
C ILE A 219 6.16 15.71 17.31
N GLY A 220 5.96 14.63 18.07
CA GLY A 220 6.33 14.59 19.48
C GLY A 220 7.81 14.95 19.68
N PHE A 221 8.71 14.28 18.95
CA PHE A 221 10.15 14.53 19.00
C PHE A 221 10.54 15.95 18.59
N VAL A 222 9.96 16.48 17.50
CA VAL A 222 10.20 17.87 17.06
C VAL A 222 9.71 18.88 18.09
N ILE A 223 8.58 18.63 18.77
CA ILE A 223 8.09 19.51 19.83
C ILE A 223 9.04 19.47 21.04
N THR A 224 9.40 18.29 21.54
CA THR A 224 10.33 18.17 22.69
C THR A 224 11.71 18.72 22.36
N SER A 225 12.21 18.56 21.13
CA SER A 225 13.49 19.11 20.71
C SER A 225 13.47 20.63 20.41
N ASN A 226 12.31 21.25 20.24
CA ASN A 226 12.19 22.67 19.89
C ASN A 226 11.82 23.59 21.06
N ILE A 227 11.12 23.06 22.07
CA ILE A 227 10.70 23.81 23.28
C ILE A 227 10.83 23.03 24.59
N GLY A 228 11.23 21.76 24.56
CA GLY A 228 11.60 21.06 25.77
C GLY A 228 12.92 21.61 26.31
N GLN A 229 12.94 21.94 27.58
CA GLN A 229 14.14 22.26 28.34
C GLN A 229 14.53 21.04 29.18
N VAL A 230 15.83 20.82 29.35
CA VAL A 230 16.39 19.79 30.23
C VAL A 230 17.16 20.50 31.33
N ILE A 231 16.82 20.23 32.58
CA ILE A 231 17.59 20.67 33.74
C ILE A 231 18.36 19.44 34.23
N GLU A 232 19.68 19.49 34.06
CA GLU A 232 20.60 18.50 34.59
C GLU A 232 20.68 18.61 36.12
N PRO A 233 20.79 17.49 36.86
CA PRO A 233 20.86 17.51 38.31
C PRO A 233 22.21 18.10 38.79
N ILE A 234 22.16 18.89 39.87
CA ILE A 234 23.34 19.54 40.46
C ILE A 234 24.00 18.62 41.52
N LEU A 235 23.22 17.70 42.09
CA LEU A 235 23.62 16.71 43.09
C LEU A 235 23.42 15.30 42.52
N GLU A 236 24.24 14.33 42.92
CA GLU A 236 24.16 12.94 42.41
C GLU A 236 22.85 12.21 42.79
N GLU A 237 22.09 12.75 43.75
CA GLU A 237 20.78 12.23 44.19
C GLU A 237 19.58 12.87 43.46
N ASP A 238 19.78 13.97 42.71
CA ASP A 238 18.70 14.67 42.00
C ASP A 238 18.36 14.00 40.66
N LEU A 239 17.08 14.07 40.26
CA LEU A 239 16.60 13.54 38.98
C LEU A 239 16.58 14.62 37.89
N THR A 240 17.04 14.28 36.69
CA THR A 240 16.96 15.13 35.49
C THR A 240 15.50 15.55 35.25
N THR A 241 15.25 16.86 35.29
CA THR A 241 13.90 17.42 35.15
C THR A 241 13.70 17.96 33.74
N TYR A 242 12.59 17.59 33.10
CA TYR A 242 12.24 18.02 31.76
C TYR A 242 11.07 18.99 31.82
N LEU A 243 11.23 20.20 31.30
CA LEU A 243 10.21 21.25 31.32
C LEU A 243 9.72 21.56 29.91
N ILE A 244 8.42 21.87 29.75
CA ILE A 244 7.83 22.29 28.47
C ILE A 244 6.81 23.42 28.69
N PRO A 245 6.85 24.52 27.89
CA PRO A 245 5.84 25.57 27.97
C PRO A 245 4.52 25.08 27.38
N VAL A 246 3.48 25.00 28.22
CA VAL A 246 2.20 24.35 27.91
C VAL A 246 1.50 25.01 26.72
N ILE A 247 1.43 26.34 26.71
CA ILE A 247 0.83 27.09 25.58
C ILE A 247 1.68 27.00 24.30
N GLY A 248 3.01 26.90 24.43
CA GLY A 248 3.94 26.71 23.32
C GLY A 248 3.87 25.32 22.70
N SER A 249 3.58 24.30 23.52
CA SER A 249 3.25 22.93 23.13
C SER A 249 1.91 22.88 22.40
N PHE A 250 0.85 23.39 23.03
CA PHE A 250 -0.53 23.39 22.51
C PHE A 250 -0.59 23.87 21.05
N TRP A 251 -0.05 25.06 20.75
CA TRP A 251 -0.09 25.60 19.39
C TRP A 251 0.75 24.81 18.39
N ARG A 252 1.88 24.21 18.81
CA ARG A 252 2.67 23.33 17.94
C ARG A 252 1.90 22.07 17.60
N ILE A 253 1.17 21.47 18.54
CA ILE A 253 0.29 20.33 18.27
C ILE A 253 -0.76 20.72 17.22
N VAL A 254 -1.48 21.83 17.40
CA VAL A 254 -2.48 22.30 16.41
C VAL A 254 -1.87 22.47 15.00
N ILE A 255 -0.70 23.11 14.90
CA ILE A 255 -0.02 23.35 13.61
C ILE A 255 0.46 22.04 12.97
N PHE A 256 1.14 21.18 13.72
CA PHE A 256 1.70 19.94 13.19
C PHE A 256 0.63 18.87 12.90
N SER A 257 -0.46 18.82 13.68
CA SER A 257 -1.63 17.99 13.36
C SER A 257 -2.36 18.49 12.11
N THR A 258 -2.44 19.81 11.90
CA THR A 258 -2.94 20.38 10.64
C THR A 258 -2.10 19.89 9.44
N PHE A 259 -0.79 20.01 9.53
CA PHE A 259 0.13 19.63 8.44
C PHE A 259 0.15 18.12 8.17
N SER A 260 0.24 17.29 9.22
CA SER A 260 0.29 15.83 9.06
C SER A 260 -1.03 15.26 8.57
N GLN A 261 -2.18 15.71 9.05
CA GLN A 261 -3.48 15.25 8.56
C GLN A 261 -3.71 15.68 7.10
N ALA A 262 -3.24 16.87 6.68
CA ALA A 262 -3.24 17.28 5.28
C ALA A 262 -2.37 16.36 4.40
N LEU A 263 -1.17 15.98 4.85
CA LEU A 263 -0.32 15.01 4.14
C LEU A 263 -0.94 13.60 4.08
N ILE A 264 -1.51 13.11 5.19
CA ILE A 264 -2.21 11.82 5.25
C ILE A 264 -3.36 11.78 4.23
N SER A 265 -4.14 12.86 4.12
CA SER A 265 -5.21 12.96 3.13
C SER A 265 -4.68 12.96 1.69
N VAL A 266 -3.57 13.64 1.39
CA VAL A 266 -2.95 13.63 0.05
C VAL A 266 -2.40 12.23 -0.29
N ILE A 267 -1.66 11.60 0.62
CA ILE A 267 -1.11 10.24 0.42
C ILE A 267 -2.24 9.20 0.26
N GLY A 268 -3.35 9.36 0.99
CA GLY A 268 -4.54 8.53 0.85
C GLY A 268 -5.26 8.62 -0.50
N ILE A 269 -5.04 9.69 -1.27
CA ILE A 269 -5.45 9.79 -2.69
C ILE A 269 -4.40 9.17 -3.60
N LEU A 270 -3.11 9.49 -3.41
CA LEU A 270 -2.01 9.06 -4.28
C LEU A 270 -1.82 7.54 -4.34
N LEU A 271 -2.22 6.80 -3.29
CA LEU A 271 -2.14 5.33 -3.23
C LEU A 271 -3.43 4.61 -3.66
N GLY A 272 -4.45 5.34 -4.13
CA GLY A 272 -5.73 4.79 -4.57
C GLY A 272 -5.86 4.71 -6.09
N ILE A 273 -6.41 3.59 -6.60
CA ILE A 273 -6.91 3.53 -7.99
C ILE A 273 -8.22 4.32 -8.06
N PRO A 274 -8.39 5.28 -8.98
CA PRO A 274 -9.66 5.98 -9.14
C PRO A 274 -10.72 5.08 -9.81
N LYS A 275 -11.99 5.31 -9.50
CA LYS A 275 -13.13 4.78 -10.26
C LYS A 275 -13.26 5.52 -11.61
N GLY A 276 -13.93 4.89 -12.57
CA GLY A 276 -14.18 5.47 -13.91
C GLY A 276 -13.05 5.30 -14.93
N LEU A 277 -12.03 4.49 -14.63
CA LEU A 277 -11.04 4.03 -15.62
C LEU A 277 -11.63 2.95 -16.52
N ASP A 278 -11.12 2.82 -17.75
CA ASP A 278 -11.47 1.68 -18.61
C ASP A 278 -10.84 0.36 -18.12
N ILE A 279 -11.24 -0.77 -18.71
CA ILE A 279 -10.83 -2.12 -18.26
C ILE A 279 -9.32 -2.35 -18.42
N TYR A 280 -8.67 -1.77 -19.44
CA TYR A 280 -7.23 -1.84 -19.66
C TYR A 280 -6.48 -0.89 -18.73
N GLU A 281 -6.93 0.37 -18.63
CA GLU A 281 -6.38 1.36 -17.69
C GLU A 281 -6.45 0.87 -16.24
N LEU A 282 -7.59 0.31 -15.80
CA LEU A 282 -7.78 -0.22 -14.45
C LEU A 282 -6.83 -1.39 -14.18
N LYS A 283 -6.61 -2.27 -15.17
CA LYS A 283 -5.67 -3.39 -15.07
C LYS A 283 -4.23 -2.92 -14.93
N GLU A 284 -3.80 -1.93 -15.70
CA GLU A 284 -2.47 -1.34 -15.58
C GLU A 284 -2.30 -0.54 -14.28
N ALA A 285 -3.27 0.30 -13.92
CA ALA A 285 -3.29 1.05 -12.66
C ALA A 285 -3.20 0.13 -11.44
N ASN A 286 -3.81 -1.07 -11.48
CA ASN A 286 -3.67 -2.07 -10.43
C ASN A 286 -2.27 -2.70 -10.39
N ILE A 287 -1.63 -2.95 -11.54
CA ILE A 287 -0.24 -3.41 -11.59
C ILE A 287 0.71 -2.34 -11.02
N ILE A 288 0.52 -1.07 -11.38
CA ILE A 288 1.30 0.07 -10.88
C ILE A 288 1.08 0.24 -9.37
N ARG A 289 -0.18 0.25 -8.89
CA ARG A 289 -0.51 0.33 -7.45
C ARG A 289 0.17 -0.79 -6.68
N ASN A 290 0.04 -2.05 -7.11
CA ASN A 290 0.63 -3.16 -6.36
C ASN A 290 2.16 -3.08 -6.27
N ARG A 291 2.84 -2.51 -7.28
CA ARG A 291 4.28 -2.19 -7.20
C ARG A 291 4.55 -1.05 -6.20
N VAL A 292 3.89 0.09 -6.35
CA VAL A 292 4.09 1.29 -5.50
C VAL A 292 3.72 1.01 -4.03
N THR A 293 2.55 0.44 -3.78
CA THR A 293 2.10 0.02 -2.45
C THR A 293 3.03 -1.04 -1.87
N GLY A 294 3.55 -1.99 -2.67
CA GLY A 294 4.58 -2.93 -2.22
C GLY A 294 5.86 -2.24 -1.76
N SER A 295 6.44 -1.37 -2.61
CA SER A 295 7.65 -0.61 -2.31
C SER A 295 7.54 0.35 -1.12
N ILE A 296 6.32 0.79 -0.75
CA ILE A 296 6.07 1.68 0.39
C ILE A 296 5.70 0.88 1.65
N MET A 297 4.77 -0.09 1.55
CA MET A 297 4.27 -0.83 2.71
C MET A 297 5.27 -1.84 3.26
N ILE A 298 6.19 -2.37 2.45
CA ILE A 298 7.23 -3.30 2.95
C ILE A 298 8.22 -2.57 3.88
N PRO A 299 8.84 -1.43 3.51
CA PRO A 299 9.66 -0.65 4.45
C PRO A 299 8.88 -0.13 5.66
N LEU A 300 7.66 0.41 5.47
CA LEU A 300 6.84 0.90 6.59
C LEU A 300 6.49 -0.22 7.58
N GLY A 301 6.11 -1.40 7.06
CA GLY A 301 5.87 -2.58 7.87
C GLY A 301 7.13 -3.05 8.60
N ALA A 302 8.28 -3.09 7.94
CA ALA A 302 9.55 -3.45 8.55
C ALA A 302 9.95 -2.49 9.68
N ILE A 303 9.74 -1.18 9.51
CA ILE A 303 9.99 -0.17 10.56
C ILE A 303 9.04 -0.36 11.76
N VAL A 304 7.73 -0.56 11.52
CA VAL A 304 6.75 -0.71 12.61
C VAL A 304 6.93 -2.03 13.36
N PHE A 305 7.02 -3.17 12.66
CA PHE A 305 7.20 -4.48 13.30
C PHE A 305 8.61 -4.63 13.90
N GLY A 306 9.66 -4.24 13.18
CA GLY A 306 11.04 -4.29 13.66
C GLY A 306 11.26 -3.36 14.86
N GLY A 307 10.68 -2.15 14.82
CA GLY A 307 10.70 -1.22 15.95
C GLY A 307 9.96 -1.76 17.18
N ALA A 308 8.76 -2.31 17.01
CA ALA A 308 8.00 -2.91 18.10
C ALA A 308 8.74 -4.11 18.75
N ILE A 309 9.31 -5.01 17.92
CA ILE A 309 10.13 -6.13 18.40
C ILE A 309 11.38 -5.61 19.12
N SER A 310 12.05 -4.59 18.58
CA SER A 310 13.22 -3.96 19.22
C SER A 310 12.89 -3.40 20.60
N VAL A 311 11.77 -2.66 20.75
CA VAL A 311 11.33 -2.11 22.05
C VAL A 311 11.08 -3.22 23.08
N LEU A 312 10.39 -4.30 22.69
CA LEU A 312 10.13 -5.44 23.58
C LEU A 312 11.44 -6.14 24.01
N ILE A 313 12.39 -6.31 23.09
CA ILE A 313 13.72 -6.87 23.41
C ILE A 313 14.50 -5.92 24.32
N SER A 314 14.52 -4.61 24.04
CA SER A 314 15.18 -3.62 24.90
C SER A 314 14.61 -3.60 26.32
N GLN A 315 13.30 -3.72 26.50
CA GLN A 315 12.68 -3.82 27.83
C GLN A 315 13.16 -5.05 28.62
N VAL A 316 13.32 -6.20 27.96
CA VAL A 316 13.93 -7.39 28.59
C VAL A 316 15.37 -7.11 29.00
N PHE A 317 16.20 -6.62 28.08
CA PHE A 317 17.64 -6.40 28.35
C PHE A 317 17.89 -5.33 29.43
N ILE A 318 17.04 -4.32 29.55
CA ILE A 318 17.11 -3.32 30.63
C ILE A 318 16.73 -3.94 31.97
N ASN A 319 15.62 -4.69 32.04
CA ASN A 319 15.14 -5.25 33.30
C ASN A 319 15.98 -6.45 33.79
N PHE A 320 16.63 -7.19 32.88
CA PHE A 320 17.33 -8.44 33.16
C PHE A 320 18.77 -8.43 32.65
N HIS A 321 19.49 -7.35 32.95
CA HIS A 321 20.85 -7.09 32.48
C HIS A 321 21.85 -8.22 32.80
N ASP A 322 21.76 -8.87 33.96
CA ASP A 322 22.57 -10.05 34.33
C ASP A 322 22.42 -11.23 33.35
N TYR A 323 21.24 -11.37 32.75
CA TYR A 323 20.91 -12.42 31.78
C TYR A 323 21.14 -12.00 30.33
N ALA A 324 21.62 -10.78 30.07
CA ALA A 324 21.95 -10.31 28.72
C ALA A 324 22.87 -11.27 27.92
N PRO A 325 23.89 -11.93 28.51
CA PRO A 325 24.69 -12.93 27.79
C PRO A 325 23.89 -14.18 27.41
N LEU A 326 22.98 -14.63 28.27
CA LEU A 326 22.09 -15.77 28.02
C LEU A 326 21.11 -15.45 26.89
N PHE A 327 20.46 -14.28 26.94
CA PHE A 327 19.54 -13.85 25.88
C PHE A 327 20.27 -13.63 24.56
N ALA A 328 21.47 -13.05 24.56
CA ALA A 328 22.29 -12.92 23.36
C ALA A 328 22.63 -14.28 22.72
N LEU A 329 22.93 -15.31 23.54
CA LEU A 329 23.17 -16.68 23.06
C LEU A 329 21.88 -17.30 22.47
N ILE A 330 20.75 -17.22 23.19
CA ILE A 330 19.45 -17.76 22.75
C ILE A 330 18.99 -17.09 21.44
N ILE A 331 19.08 -15.76 21.36
CA ILE A 331 18.71 -14.99 20.16
C ILE A 331 19.65 -15.33 18.99
N SER A 332 20.96 -15.45 19.23
CA SER A 332 21.92 -15.87 18.19
C SER A 332 21.63 -17.28 17.68
N ALA A 333 21.31 -18.22 18.57
CA ALA A 333 20.93 -19.59 18.19
C ALA A 333 19.61 -19.61 17.40
N ALA A 334 18.60 -18.83 17.80
CA ALA A 334 17.35 -18.71 17.07
C ALA A 334 17.54 -18.09 15.67
N ILE A 335 18.37 -17.06 15.55
CA ILE A 335 18.72 -16.43 14.25
C ILE A 335 19.47 -17.44 13.36
N LEU A 336 20.44 -18.18 13.90
CA LEU A 336 21.20 -19.18 13.14
C LEU A 336 20.33 -20.36 12.69
N LEU A 337 19.40 -20.83 13.53
CA LEU A 337 18.42 -21.85 13.16
C LEU A 337 17.48 -21.34 12.05
N PHE A 338 16.96 -20.12 12.18
CA PHE A 338 16.09 -19.52 11.18
C PHE A 338 16.83 -19.30 9.84
N ALA A 339 18.04 -18.75 9.89
CA ALA A 339 18.89 -18.57 8.71
C ALA A 339 19.26 -19.90 8.05
N SER A 340 19.50 -20.96 8.83
CA SER A 340 19.74 -22.33 8.32
C SER A 340 18.51 -22.88 7.58
N VAL A 341 17.32 -22.78 8.18
CA VAL A 341 16.05 -23.20 7.55
C VAL A 341 15.81 -22.43 6.25
N MET A 342 15.94 -21.10 6.26
CA MET A 342 15.76 -20.26 5.06
C MET A 342 16.82 -20.56 3.97
N SER A 343 18.07 -20.81 4.35
CA SER A 343 19.16 -21.18 3.44
C SER A 343 19.00 -22.58 2.84
N SER A 344 18.27 -23.49 3.52
CA SER A 344 18.00 -24.85 3.02
C SER A 344 17.03 -24.89 1.83
N ALA A 345 16.24 -23.82 1.61
CA ALA A 345 15.16 -23.78 0.63
C ALA A 345 15.27 -22.61 -0.40
N PRO A 346 16.42 -22.37 -1.05
CA PRO A 346 16.74 -21.12 -1.76
C PRO A 346 15.96 -20.86 -3.06
N LYS A 347 14.93 -21.67 -3.37
CA LYS A 347 14.05 -21.51 -4.55
C LYS A 347 12.56 -21.50 -4.18
N ILE A 348 12.19 -21.66 -2.91
CA ILE A 348 10.79 -21.53 -2.48
C ILE A 348 10.43 -20.04 -2.44
N LYS A 349 9.32 -19.66 -3.07
CA LYS A 349 8.74 -18.32 -2.88
C LYS A 349 8.23 -18.23 -1.46
N ILE A 350 8.90 -17.44 -0.62
CA ILE A 350 8.47 -17.15 0.76
C ILE A 350 7.01 -16.70 0.75
N THR A 351 6.14 -17.57 1.26
CA THR A 351 4.69 -17.37 1.30
C THR A 351 4.31 -16.49 2.49
N ARG A 352 3.12 -15.89 2.42
CA ARG A 352 2.56 -15.12 3.54
C ARG A 352 2.44 -15.96 4.82
N ASN A 353 2.21 -17.27 4.69
CA ASN A 353 2.07 -18.17 5.83
C ASN A 353 3.42 -18.44 6.50
N GLU A 354 4.51 -18.63 5.74
CA GLU A 354 5.86 -18.80 6.32
C GLU A 354 6.32 -17.54 7.06
N VAL A 355 6.02 -16.34 6.55
CA VAL A 355 6.29 -15.08 7.28
C VAL A 355 5.47 -14.99 8.57
N LEU A 356 4.20 -15.41 8.56
CA LEU A 356 3.35 -15.43 9.75
C LEU A 356 3.82 -16.47 10.78
N ILE A 357 4.30 -17.64 10.35
CA ILE A 357 4.90 -18.67 11.22
C ILE A 357 6.21 -18.16 11.84
N ALA A 358 7.07 -17.50 11.06
CA ALA A 358 8.28 -16.87 11.55
C ALA A 358 7.98 -15.78 12.59
N ALA A 359 7.02 -14.89 12.30
CA ALA A 359 6.59 -13.84 13.22
C ALA A 359 5.97 -14.42 14.50
N ALA A 360 5.14 -15.46 14.40
CA ALA A 360 4.60 -16.18 15.55
C ALA A 360 5.68 -16.85 16.40
N GLY A 361 6.73 -17.39 15.77
CA GLY A 361 7.91 -17.93 16.45
C GLY A 361 8.66 -16.85 17.25
N VAL A 362 8.90 -15.68 16.65
CA VAL A 362 9.53 -14.53 17.35
C VAL A 362 8.66 -14.05 18.51
N VAL A 363 7.35 -13.85 18.30
CA VAL A 363 6.41 -13.45 19.37
C VAL A 363 6.38 -14.49 20.50
N THR A 364 6.37 -15.78 20.17
CA THR A 364 6.40 -16.86 21.17
C THR A 364 7.71 -16.84 21.96
N LEU A 365 8.86 -16.61 21.31
CA LEU A 365 10.14 -16.44 21.98
C LEU A 365 10.11 -15.23 22.93
N THR A 366 9.58 -14.08 22.49
CA THR A 366 9.42 -12.88 23.33
C THR A 366 8.51 -13.14 24.54
N VAL A 367 7.40 -13.88 24.36
CA VAL A 367 6.49 -14.25 25.46
C VAL A 367 7.14 -15.22 26.45
N ILE A 368 7.90 -16.22 25.97
CA ILE A 368 8.65 -17.14 26.84
C ILE A 368 9.69 -16.36 27.65
N ILE A 369 10.46 -15.50 27.00
CA ILE A 369 11.46 -14.62 27.65
C ILE A 369 10.79 -13.74 28.71
N ALA A 370 9.68 -13.08 28.37
CA ALA A 370 8.92 -12.24 29.30
C ALA A 370 8.29 -13.03 30.47
N SER A 371 7.95 -14.31 30.25
CA SER A 371 7.37 -15.18 31.28
C SER A 371 8.42 -15.73 32.25
N VAL A 372 9.62 -16.08 31.75
CA VAL A 372 10.78 -16.46 32.59
C VAL A 372 11.25 -15.26 33.42
N ALA A 373 11.25 -14.07 32.82
CA ALA A 373 11.44 -12.80 33.51
C ALA A 373 10.40 -12.57 34.62
N ALA A 374 9.11 -12.74 34.32
CA ALA A 374 8.03 -12.50 35.27
C ALA A 374 7.95 -13.52 36.41
N SER A 375 8.54 -14.71 36.29
CA SER A 375 8.54 -15.75 37.33
C SER A 375 9.76 -15.72 38.26
N GLN A 376 10.56 -14.66 38.23
CA GLN A 376 11.73 -14.47 39.10
C GLN A 376 11.68 -13.17 39.94
N ASN A 377 10.53 -12.48 39.89
CA ASN A 377 10.03 -11.59 40.95
C ASN A 377 9.06 -12.35 41.86
#